data_AF-A0A3M1R9H2-F1
#
_entry.id   AF-A0A3M1R9H2-F1
#
_cell.length_a   1.000
_cell.length_b   1.000
_cell.length_c   1.000
_cell.angle_alpha   90.00
_cell.angle_beta   90.00
_cell.angle_gamma   90.00
#
_symmetry.space_group_name_H-M   'P 1'
#
loop_
_entity.id
_entity.type
_entity.pdbx_description
1 polymer ?
#
loop_
_entity_poly.entity_id
_entity_poly.type
_entity_poly.pdbx_seq_one_letter_code
_entity_poly.pdbx_strand_id
1 'polypeptide(L)'
;MNIIAAFERGHTVEEALDNAVKNVNEQLKMVDGQIDKIDFQVDVGYSGATVSVVLAINGDVPIHKEVLGVNQRGINNSQAIAKATQVLNNMLQHRKGVIRDFVVKNIEPIPGRAYTTIVVAINEDVIETPQDATGRRRRLKKALDLLSREQGTLNIAKVAEVFGVSRKMIYHDLEALGYSRKDQTQKK
;
A
#
# COMPACT_ATOMS: atom_id res chain seq x y z
N MET A 1 -8.23 -11.83 -2.87
CA MET A 1 -7.42 -11.87 -1.64
C MET A 1 -6.00 -12.22 -2.06
N ASN A 2 -5.02 -11.42 -1.67
CA ASN A 2 -3.62 -11.58 -2.03
C ASN A 2 -2.76 -11.54 -0.78
N ILE A 3 -1.61 -12.21 -0.82
CA ILE A 3 -0.57 -12.11 0.21
C ILE A 3 0.63 -11.42 -0.42
N ILE A 4 1.17 -10.42 0.29
CA ILE A 4 2.43 -9.76 -0.06
C ILE A 4 3.42 -10.05 1.05
N ALA A 5 4.66 -10.38 0.70
CA ALA A 5 5.70 -10.61 1.68
C ALA A 5 7.04 -10.06 1.20
N ALA A 6 7.86 -9.63 2.15
CA ALA A 6 9.27 -9.37 1.94
C ALA A 6 10.07 -9.98 3.08
N PHE A 7 11.27 -10.44 2.75
CA PHE A 7 12.28 -10.90 3.69
C PHE A 7 13.58 -10.22 3.32
N GLU A 8 14.16 -9.48 4.25
CA GLU A 8 15.38 -8.72 4.02
C GLU A 8 16.37 -8.91 5.16
N ARG A 9 17.65 -8.79 4.82
CA ARG A 9 18.77 -8.87 5.75
C ARG A 9 19.52 -7.55 5.75
N GLY A 10 20.04 -7.18 6.92
CA GLY A 10 20.89 -6.01 7.08
C GLY A 10 21.95 -6.22 8.16
N HIS A 11 22.92 -5.33 8.23
CA HIS A 11 23.89 -5.29 9.32
C HIS A 11 23.24 -4.83 10.62
N THR A 12 22.18 -4.03 10.52
CA THR A 12 21.34 -3.59 11.65
C THR A 12 19.87 -3.94 11.41
N VAL A 13 19.07 -3.92 12.48
CA VAL A 13 17.61 -4.07 12.38
C VAL A 13 17.00 -2.95 11.55
N GLU A 14 17.51 -1.72 11.69
CA GLU A 14 17.04 -0.56 10.93
C GLU A 14 17.25 -0.74 9.43
N GLU A 15 18.44 -1.16 9.00
CA GLU A 15 18.72 -1.43 7.59
C GLU A 15 17.84 -2.56 7.01
N ALA A 16 17.72 -3.67 7.74
CA ALA A 16 16.86 -4.79 7.32
C ALA A 16 15.38 -4.36 7.23
N LEU A 17 14.91 -3.53 8.17
CA LEU A 17 13.56 -3.01 8.22
C LEU A 17 13.27 -2.08 7.05
N ASP A 18 14.16 -1.12 6.78
CA ASP A 18 13.99 -0.15 5.69
C ASP A 18 13.90 -0.85 4.34
N ASN A 19 14.75 -1.85 4.11
CA ASN A 19 14.71 -2.67 2.91
C ASN A 19 13.39 -3.45 2.80
N ALA A 20 12.94 -4.09 3.89
CA ALA A 20 11.72 -4.88 3.87
C ALA A 20 10.48 -4.01 3.61
N VAL A 21 10.41 -2.85 4.27
CA VAL A 21 9.33 -1.87 4.11
C VAL A 21 9.31 -1.34 2.67
N LYS A 22 10.49 -0.98 2.12
CA LYS A 22 10.60 -0.51 0.74
C LYS A 22 10.09 -1.56 -0.25
N ASN A 23 10.54 -2.81 -0.11
CA ASN A 23 10.16 -3.90 -1.01
C ASN A 23 8.64 -4.17 -0.95
N VAL A 24 8.07 -4.26 0.26
CA VAL A 24 6.61 -4.40 0.43
C VAL A 24 5.84 -3.23 -0.19
N ASN A 25 6.29 -2.00 0.00
CA ASN A 25 5.64 -0.82 -0.57
C ASN A 25 5.71 -0.79 -2.10
N GLU A 26 6.80 -1.28 -2.72
CA GLU A 26 6.88 -1.45 -4.17
C GLU A 26 5.87 -2.50 -4.67
N GLN A 27 5.72 -3.62 -3.95
CA GLN A 27 4.72 -4.63 -4.26
C GLN A 27 3.28 -4.12 -4.09
N LEU A 28 3.01 -3.33 -3.04
CA LEU A 28 1.68 -2.75 -2.77
C LEU A 28 1.17 -1.85 -3.90
N LYS A 29 2.06 -1.13 -4.59
CA LYS A 29 1.71 -0.30 -5.76
C LYS A 29 1.15 -1.12 -6.93
N MET A 30 1.54 -2.39 -7.03
CA MET A 30 1.12 -3.26 -8.12
C MET A 30 -0.24 -3.92 -7.87
N VAL A 31 -0.74 -3.90 -6.63
CA VAL A 31 -1.90 -4.69 -6.20
C VAL A 31 -3.04 -3.79 -5.70
N ASP A 32 -4.23 -3.97 -6.28
CA ASP A 32 -5.45 -3.36 -5.76
C ASP A 32 -5.95 -4.08 -4.50
N GLY A 33 -6.84 -3.43 -3.76
CA GLY A 33 -7.37 -3.91 -2.49
C GLY A 33 -6.89 -3.06 -1.32
N GLN A 34 -7.16 -3.54 -0.12
CA GLN A 34 -6.92 -2.89 1.15
C GLN A 34 -6.05 -3.79 2.02
N ILE A 35 -5.12 -3.22 2.79
CA ILE A 35 -4.44 -3.99 3.83
C ILE A 35 -5.46 -4.33 4.91
N ASP A 36 -5.58 -5.62 5.21
CA ASP A 36 -6.47 -6.14 6.25
C ASP A 36 -5.67 -6.52 7.51
N LYS A 37 -4.49 -7.12 7.31
CA LYS A 37 -3.62 -7.57 8.40
C LYS A 37 -2.15 -7.45 8.04
N ILE A 38 -1.31 -7.19 9.04
CA ILE A 38 0.14 -7.29 8.95
C ILE A 38 0.65 -8.34 9.95
N ASP A 39 1.65 -9.09 9.54
CA ASP A 39 2.50 -9.88 10.42
C ASP A 39 3.96 -9.52 10.20
N PHE A 40 4.74 -9.63 11.26
CA PHE A 40 6.07 -9.07 11.32
C PHE A 40 6.98 -9.85 12.27
N GLN A 41 8.16 -10.19 11.77
CA GLN A 41 9.20 -10.87 12.53
C GLN A 41 10.54 -10.14 12.38
N VAL A 42 11.25 -10.06 13.50
CA VAL A 42 12.62 -9.53 13.58
C VAL A 42 13.45 -10.58 14.29
N ASP A 43 14.54 -10.97 13.66
CA ASP A 43 15.53 -11.82 14.28
C ASP A 43 16.88 -11.10 14.26
N VAL A 44 17.59 -11.15 15.38
CA VAL A 44 18.90 -10.52 15.56
C VAL A 44 19.90 -11.61 15.89
N GLY A 45 20.99 -11.66 15.14
CA GLY A 45 22.06 -12.64 15.32
C GLY A 45 23.44 -11.99 15.27
N TYR A 46 24.46 -12.81 15.46
CA TYR A 46 25.87 -12.37 15.44
C TYR A 46 26.25 -11.63 14.14
N SER A 47 25.69 -12.07 13.01
CA SER A 47 26.00 -11.56 11.68
C SER A 47 25.06 -10.46 11.17
N GLY A 48 24.26 -9.83 12.03
CA GLY A 48 23.31 -8.79 11.66
C GLY A 48 21.87 -9.16 12.02
N ALA A 49 20.91 -8.59 11.27
CA ALA A 49 19.48 -8.77 11.53
C ALA A 49 18.73 -9.20 10.26
N THR A 50 17.63 -9.90 10.47
CA THR A 50 16.67 -10.23 9.41
C THR A 50 15.29 -9.72 9.81
N VAL A 51 14.56 -9.24 8.81
CA VAL A 51 13.21 -8.72 8.98
C VAL A 51 12.32 -9.37 7.92
N SER A 52 11.19 -9.93 8.36
CA SER A 52 10.14 -10.37 7.46
C SER A 52 8.84 -9.62 7.73
N VAL A 53 8.22 -9.13 6.66
CA VAL A 53 6.92 -8.47 6.68
C VAL A 53 5.98 -9.28 5.81
N VAL A 54 4.79 -9.61 6.32
CA VAL A 54 3.74 -10.30 5.57
C VAL A 54 2.46 -9.49 5.69
N LEU A 55 1.77 -9.27 4.57
CA LEU A 55 0.50 -8.54 4.51
C LEU A 55 -0.59 -9.40 3.89
N ALA A 56 -1.77 -9.33 4.48
CA ALA A 56 -3.00 -9.80 3.86
C ALA A 56 -3.71 -8.63 3.17
N ILE A 57 -3.93 -8.75 1.86
CA ILE A 57 -4.64 -7.76 1.05
C ILE A 57 -6.00 -8.31 0.65
N ASN A 58 -7.06 -7.57 0.99
CA ASN A 58 -8.42 -7.97 0.70
C ASN A 58 -9.14 -6.98 -0.24
N GLY A 59 -10.13 -7.49 -0.95
CA GLY A 59 -10.87 -6.75 -1.97
C GLY A 59 -10.00 -6.40 -3.18
N ASP A 60 -10.52 -5.44 -3.94
CA ASP A 60 -10.02 -5.03 -5.25
C ASP A 60 -10.12 -3.50 -5.42
N VAL A 61 -10.33 -2.76 -4.32
CA VAL A 61 -10.50 -1.30 -4.36
C VAL A 61 -9.14 -0.64 -4.60
N PRO A 62 -9.02 0.27 -5.58
CA PRO A 62 -7.74 0.84 -5.95
C PRO A 62 -7.37 2.02 -5.03
N ILE A 63 -7.14 1.69 -3.76
CA ILE A 63 -6.69 2.63 -2.72
C ILE A 63 -5.16 2.65 -2.60
N HIS A 64 -4.63 3.81 -2.22
CA HIS A 64 -3.24 3.90 -1.79
C HIS A 64 -3.06 3.15 -0.47
N LYS A 65 -1.96 2.40 -0.39
CA LYS A 65 -1.59 1.57 0.76
C LYS A 65 -0.11 1.77 1.02
N GLU A 66 0.26 1.90 2.27
CA GLU A 66 1.66 2.05 2.68
C GLU A 66 1.90 1.32 4.00
N VAL A 67 3.08 0.76 4.14
CA VAL A 67 3.65 0.30 5.40
C VAL A 67 4.73 1.28 5.83
N LEU A 68 4.71 1.66 7.11
CA LEU A 68 5.77 2.43 7.75
C LEU A 68 6.42 1.58 8.85
N GLY A 69 7.73 1.66 8.98
CA GLY A 69 8.49 0.95 10.01
C GLY A 69 9.48 1.88 10.68
N VAL A 70 9.66 1.72 12.00
CA VAL A 70 10.70 2.41 12.77
C VAL A 70 11.35 1.44 13.75
N ASN A 71 12.68 1.51 13.89
CA ASN A 71 13.42 0.85 14.98
C ASN A 71 14.09 1.92 15.84
N GLN A 72 13.87 1.90 17.15
CA GLN A 72 14.46 2.89 18.07
C GLN A 72 15.09 2.25 19.29
N ARG A 73 16.23 2.81 19.71
CA ARG A 73 16.98 2.38 20.89
C ARG A 73 16.65 3.25 22.12
N GLY A 74 16.46 2.57 23.25
CA GLY A 74 16.32 3.16 24.57
C GLY A 74 17.23 2.49 25.60
N ILE A 75 17.38 3.16 26.75
CA ILE A 75 18.03 2.57 27.93
C ILE A 75 17.17 1.49 28.60
N ASN A 76 15.87 1.44 28.28
CA ASN A 76 14.91 0.43 28.69
C ASN A 76 13.76 0.38 27.68
N ASN A 77 12.92 -0.65 27.76
CA ASN A 77 11.81 -0.86 26.81
C ASN A 77 10.84 0.33 26.79
N SER A 78 10.58 0.96 27.95
CA SER A 78 9.69 2.13 28.03
C SER A 78 10.23 3.35 27.28
N GLN A 79 11.54 3.58 27.32
CA GLN A 79 12.14 4.69 26.59
C GLN A 79 12.23 4.37 25.09
N ALA A 80 12.53 3.13 24.73
CA ALA A 80 12.60 2.69 23.34
C ALA A 80 11.24 2.83 22.63
N ILE A 81 10.16 2.35 23.27
CA ILE A 81 8.80 2.45 22.71
C ILE A 81 8.31 3.89 22.63
N ALA A 82 8.63 4.75 23.61
CA ALA A 82 8.25 6.16 23.57
C ALA A 82 8.89 6.88 22.37
N LYS A 83 10.19 6.64 22.13
CA LYS A 83 10.90 7.20 20.97
C LYS A 83 10.34 6.67 19.65
N ALA A 84 10.12 5.35 19.54
CA ALA A 84 9.54 4.73 18.35
C ALA A 84 8.17 5.33 18.02
N THR A 85 7.31 5.44 19.03
CA THR A 85 5.97 6.01 18.89
C THR A 85 6.01 7.48 18.48
N GLN A 86 6.92 8.28 19.06
CA GLN A 86 7.08 9.69 18.69
C GLN A 86 7.50 9.85 17.21
N VAL A 87 8.51 9.09 16.77
CA VAL A 87 8.98 9.15 15.38
C VAL A 87 7.86 8.73 14.43
N LEU A 88 7.17 7.63 14.74
CA LEU A 88 6.08 7.12 13.91
C LEU A 88 4.90 8.09 13.82
N ASN A 89 4.50 8.70 14.93
CA ASN A 89 3.43 9.70 14.95
C ASN A 89 3.79 10.92 14.08
N ASN A 90 5.05 11.38 14.09
CA ASN A 90 5.48 12.47 13.22
C ASN A 90 5.40 12.09 11.72
N MET A 91 5.72 10.83 11.37
CA MET A 91 5.56 10.34 10.00
C MET A 91 4.08 10.28 9.60
N LEU A 92 3.21 9.87 10.53
CA LEU A 92 1.76 9.75 10.32
C LEU A 92 1.03 11.09 10.20
N GLN A 93 1.52 12.16 10.81
CA GLN A 93 0.88 13.49 10.79
C GLN A 93 0.58 14.02 9.37
N HIS A 94 1.35 13.58 8.38
CA HIS A 94 1.23 14.03 6.99
C HIS A 94 0.43 13.07 6.10
N ARG A 95 -0.10 11.99 6.66
CA ARG A 95 -0.82 10.94 5.93
C ARG A 95 -2.33 11.13 6.07
N LYS A 96 -3.08 10.87 5.00
CA LYS A 96 -4.55 10.98 4.98
C LYS A 96 -5.16 9.59 4.83
N GLY A 97 -5.33 8.92 5.96
CA GLY A 97 -5.79 7.54 5.96
C GLY A 97 -6.11 6.99 7.34
N VAL A 98 -6.32 5.68 7.38
CA VAL A 98 -6.62 4.92 8.59
C VAL A 98 -5.51 3.90 8.82
N ILE A 99 -4.97 3.88 10.04
CA ILE A 99 -4.13 2.77 10.51
C ILE A 99 -5.01 1.53 10.57
N ARG A 100 -4.65 0.51 9.80
CA ARG A 100 -5.42 -0.74 9.73
C ARG A 100 -4.98 -1.73 10.78
N ASP A 101 -3.68 -1.89 10.89
CA ASP A 101 -3.06 -2.85 11.79
C ASP A 101 -1.62 -2.42 12.07
N PHE A 102 -1.07 -2.90 13.18
CA PHE A 102 0.28 -2.57 13.62
C PHE A 102 0.88 -3.69 14.46
N VAL A 103 2.20 -3.82 14.38
CA VAL A 103 2.96 -4.79 15.18
C VAL A 103 4.09 -4.07 15.91
N VAL A 104 4.28 -4.44 17.18
CA VAL A 104 5.37 -3.96 18.02
C VAL A 104 6.23 -5.15 18.42
N LYS A 105 7.55 -5.02 18.27
CA LYS A 105 8.53 -5.99 18.74
C LYS A 105 9.59 -5.28 19.59
N ASN A 106 9.79 -5.78 20.80
CA ASN A 106 10.81 -5.29 21.72
C ASN A 106 11.91 -6.34 21.84
N ILE A 107 13.17 -5.90 21.74
CA ILE A 107 14.35 -6.75 21.86
C ILE A 107 15.31 -6.07 22.83
N GLU A 108 15.66 -6.76 23.91
CA GLU A 108 16.64 -6.28 24.88
C GLU A 108 17.78 -7.31 24.97
N PRO A 109 18.76 -7.27 24.05
CA PRO A 109 19.82 -8.27 23.99
C PRO A 109 20.70 -8.26 25.25
N ILE A 110 20.87 -7.09 25.86
CA ILE A 110 21.52 -6.92 27.17
C ILE A 110 20.81 -5.81 27.97
N PRO A 111 20.84 -5.87 29.31
CA PRO A 111 20.29 -4.82 30.16
C PRO A 111 20.82 -3.44 29.79
N GLY A 112 19.92 -2.45 29.70
CA GLY A 112 20.30 -1.09 29.34
C GLY A 112 20.38 -0.82 27.83
N ARG A 113 20.08 -1.83 26.99
CA ARG A 113 20.01 -1.69 25.54
C ARG A 113 18.72 -2.30 25.01
N ALA A 114 17.62 -1.58 25.19
CA ALA A 114 16.34 -1.96 24.62
C ALA A 114 16.17 -1.37 23.23
N TYR A 115 15.57 -2.16 22.34
CA TYR A 115 15.20 -1.77 20.99
C TYR A 115 13.72 -2.05 20.79
N THR A 116 13.00 -1.09 20.23
CA THR A 116 11.61 -1.25 19.86
C THR A 116 11.46 -1.03 18.36
N THR A 117 10.96 -2.04 17.68
CA THR A 117 10.51 -1.93 16.30
C THR A 117 8.99 -1.82 16.27
N ILE A 118 8.47 -0.81 15.58
CA ILE A 118 7.04 -0.66 15.31
C ILE A 118 6.85 -0.65 13.80
N VAL A 119 5.93 -1.46 13.31
CA VAL A 119 5.50 -1.44 11.91
C VAL A 119 4.00 -1.19 11.87
N VAL A 120 3.57 -0.24 11.04
CA VAL A 120 2.18 0.19 10.89
C VAL A 120 1.78 0.05 9.43
N ALA A 121 0.61 -0.56 9.19
CA ALA A 121 -0.03 -0.61 7.90
C ALA A 121 -1.14 0.45 7.80
N ILE A 122 -1.14 1.21 6.71
CA ILE A 122 -2.05 2.32 6.47
C ILE A 122 -2.78 2.07 5.14
N ASN A 123 -4.09 2.29 5.17
CA ASN A 123 -4.90 2.47 3.97
C ASN A 123 -5.24 3.95 3.88
N GLU A 124 -4.77 4.63 2.83
CA GLU A 124 -5.08 6.04 2.63
C GLU A 124 -6.41 6.23 1.89
N ASP A 125 -7.10 7.31 2.24
CA ASP A 125 -8.33 7.76 1.58
C ASP A 125 -8.04 8.50 0.26
N VAL A 126 -6.87 8.23 -0.33
CA VAL A 126 -6.44 8.73 -1.62
C VAL A 126 -6.63 7.61 -2.64
N ILE A 127 -7.55 7.82 -3.57
CA ILE A 127 -7.63 7.02 -4.80
C ILE A 127 -6.44 7.47 -5.65
N GLU A 128 -5.36 6.68 -5.71
CA GLU A 128 -4.18 7.10 -6.49
C GLU A 128 -4.56 7.37 -7.95
N THR A 129 -3.97 8.37 -8.58
CA THR A 129 -4.10 8.47 -10.04
C THR A 129 -3.21 7.39 -10.66
N PRO A 130 -3.75 6.45 -11.46
CA PRO A 130 -2.95 5.42 -12.11
C PRO A 130 -1.88 6.07 -13.00
N GLN A 131 -0.62 5.65 -12.82
CA GLN A 131 0.51 6.21 -13.56
C GLN A 131 0.67 5.59 -14.96
N ASP A 132 0.03 4.44 -15.21
CA ASP A 132 0.16 3.69 -16.45
C ASP A 132 -1.20 3.31 -17.08
N ALA A 133 -1.17 2.86 -18.33
CA ALA A 133 -2.35 2.43 -19.05
C ALA A 133 -2.99 1.18 -18.42
N THR A 134 -2.18 0.29 -17.84
CA THR A 134 -2.66 -0.96 -17.21
C THR A 134 -3.48 -0.67 -15.96
N GLY A 135 -2.95 0.15 -15.04
CA GLY A 135 -3.66 0.58 -13.84
C GLY A 135 -4.92 1.37 -14.17
N ARG A 136 -4.87 2.23 -15.19
CA ARG A 136 -6.05 2.97 -15.66
C ARG A 136 -7.13 2.04 -16.21
N ARG A 137 -6.78 1.09 -17.07
CA ARG A 137 -7.70 0.06 -17.59
C ARG A 137 -8.29 -0.80 -16.48
N ARG A 138 -7.48 -1.21 -15.50
CA ARG A 138 -7.94 -1.99 -14.34
C ARG A 138 -9.02 -1.23 -13.57
N ARG A 139 -8.80 0.06 -13.29
CA ARG A 139 -9.77 0.93 -12.60
C ARG A 139 -11.03 1.20 -13.43
N LEU A 140 -10.87 1.45 -14.73
CA LEU A 140 -11.99 1.62 -15.67
C LEU A 140 -12.90 0.38 -15.70
N LYS A 141 -12.30 -0.80 -15.84
CA LYS A 141 -13.04 -2.07 -15.81
C LYS A 141 -13.84 -2.23 -14.53
N LYS A 142 -13.24 -1.92 -13.39
CA LYS A 142 -13.93 -2.01 -12.10
C LYS A 142 -15.07 -1.00 -11.95
N ALA A 143 -14.87 0.24 -12.37
CA ALA A 143 -15.93 1.25 -12.35
C ALA A 143 -17.12 0.81 -13.22
N LEU A 144 -16.84 0.20 -14.38
CA LEU A 144 -17.87 -0.40 -15.23
C LEU A 144 -18.58 -1.57 -14.53
N ASP A 145 -17.85 -2.49 -13.90
CA ASP A 145 -18.45 -3.62 -13.17
C ASP A 145 -19.41 -3.15 -12.07
N LEU A 146 -19.10 -2.06 -11.36
CA LEU A 146 -20.00 -1.45 -10.37
C LEU A 146 -21.23 -0.77 -10.98
N LEU A 147 -21.12 -0.28 -12.23
CA LEU A 147 -22.19 0.40 -12.97
C LEU A 147 -22.94 -0.54 -13.92
N SER A 148 -22.99 -1.83 -13.61
CA SER A 148 -23.66 -2.87 -14.44
C SER A 148 -23.12 -2.99 -15.87
N ARG A 149 -21.85 -2.64 -16.08
CA ARG A 149 -21.09 -2.73 -17.34
C ARG A 149 -21.58 -1.82 -18.47
N GLU A 150 -22.44 -0.86 -18.15
CA GLU A 150 -22.88 0.11 -19.15
C GLU A 150 -21.84 1.22 -19.31
N GLN A 151 -21.27 1.34 -20.53
CA GLN A 151 -20.34 2.43 -20.82
C GLN A 151 -21.03 3.81 -20.83
N GLY A 152 -22.33 3.84 -21.15
CA GLY A 152 -23.12 5.07 -21.27
C GLY A 152 -23.30 5.82 -19.97
N THR A 153 -23.15 5.13 -18.82
CA THR A 153 -23.21 5.72 -17.47
C THR A 153 -21.92 6.43 -17.08
N LEU A 154 -20.80 6.21 -17.80
CA LEU A 154 -19.55 6.91 -17.53
C LEU A 154 -19.52 8.27 -18.24
N ASN A 155 -19.37 9.34 -17.46
CA ASN A 155 -19.00 10.63 -18.00
C ASN A 155 -17.53 10.62 -18.44
N ILE A 156 -17.29 10.27 -19.71
CA ILE A 156 -15.93 10.14 -20.28
C ILE A 156 -15.10 11.41 -20.13
N ALA A 157 -15.73 12.60 -20.16
CA ALA A 157 -15.02 13.85 -19.94
C ALA A 157 -14.48 13.95 -18.51
N LYS A 158 -15.31 13.61 -17.51
CA LYS A 158 -14.90 13.64 -16.11
C LYS A 158 -13.88 12.54 -15.79
N VAL A 159 -14.04 11.36 -16.40
CA VAL A 159 -13.09 10.25 -16.27
C VAL A 159 -11.71 10.63 -16.84
N ALA A 160 -11.67 11.28 -18.01
CA ALA A 160 -10.44 11.77 -18.62
C ALA A 160 -9.74 12.83 -17.73
N GLU A 161 -10.52 13.73 -17.13
CA GLU A 161 -10.03 14.73 -16.17
C GLU A 161 -9.43 14.06 -14.92
N VAL A 162 -10.14 13.11 -14.30
CA VAL A 162 -9.68 12.37 -13.11
C VAL A 162 -8.38 11.62 -13.38
N PHE A 163 -8.24 11.03 -14.57
CA PHE A 163 -7.03 10.30 -14.97
C PHE A 163 -5.93 11.17 -15.57
N GLY A 164 -6.16 12.48 -15.77
CA GLY A 164 -5.19 13.38 -16.39
C GLY A 164 -4.82 13.02 -17.84
N VAL A 165 -5.74 12.40 -18.59
CA VAL A 165 -5.52 11.94 -19.97
C VAL A 165 -6.55 12.51 -20.93
N SER A 166 -6.33 12.33 -22.25
CA SER A 166 -7.33 12.72 -23.25
C SER A 166 -8.54 11.78 -23.26
N ARG A 167 -9.71 12.29 -23.65
CA ARG A 167 -10.92 11.46 -23.88
C ARG A 167 -10.65 10.32 -24.87
N LYS A 168 -9.84 10.57 -25.90
CA LYS A 168 -9.43 9.56 -26.89
C LYS A 168 -8.69 8.39 -26.24
N MET A 169 -7.83 8.67 -25.26
CA MET A 169 -7.12 7.63 -24.53
C MET A 169 -8.07 6.77 -23.69
N ILE A 170 -9.07 7.37 -23.04
CA ILE A 170 -10.12 6.62 -22.33
C ILE A 170 -10.90 5.72 -23.28
N TYR A 171 -11.27 6.19 -24.48
CA TYR A 171 -11.92 5.33 -25.47
C TYR A 171 -11.04 4.16 -25.91
N HIS A 172 -9.76 4.39 -26.18
CA HIS A 172 -8.83 3.32 -26.53
C HIS A 172 -8.67 2.30 -25.39
N ASP A 173 -8.70 2.75 -24.14
CA ASP A 173 -8.64 1.85 -22.98
C ASP A 173 -9.93 1.04 -22.80
N LEU A 174 -11.10 1.63 -23.08
CA LEU A 174 -12.38 0.91 -23.12
C LEU A 174 -12.39 -0.14 -24.24
N GLU A 175 -11.93 0.22 -25.44
CA GLU A 175 -11.81 -0.72 -26.56
C GLU A 175 -10.87 -1.90 -26.23
N ALA A 176 -9.73 -1.62 -25.60
CA ALA A 176 -8.79 -2.65 -25.14
C ALA A 176 -9.39 -3.57 -24.06
N LEU A 177 -10.42 -3.11 -23.35
CA LEU A 177 -11.18 -3.89 -22.37
C LEU A 177 -12.39 -4.64 -22.98
N GLY A 178 -12.60 -4.56 -24.30
CA GLY A 178 -13.73 -5.17 -25.01
C GLY A 178 -15.00 -4.31 -25.02
N TYR A 179 -14.92 -3.08 -24.53
CA TYR A 179 -16.01 -2.12 -24.48
C TYR A 179 -15.94 -1.22 -25.71
N SER A 180 -16.68 -1.60 -26.77
CA SER A 180 -16.76 -0.81 -28.01
C SER A 180 -18.12 -0.12 -28.12
N ARG A 181 -18.17 1.04 -28.80
CA ARG A 181 -19.44 1.69 -29.17
C ARG A 181 -20.11 0.84 -30.26
N LYS A 182 -20.98 -0.09 -29.87
CA LYS A 182 -22.03 -0.57 -30.77
C LYS A 182 -23.38 -0.19 -30.19
N ASP A 183 -24.18 0.44 -31.05
CA ASP A 183 -25.63 0.69 -30.94
C ASP A 183 -26.14 1.90 -30.13
N GLN A 184 -25.78 3.11 -30.59
CA GLN A 184 -26.66 4.29 -30.45
C GLN A 184 -27.18 4.80 -31.82
N THR A 185 -27.13 3.98 -32.87
CA THR A 185 -27.56 4.38 -34.23
C THR A 185 -28.77 3.60 -34.76
N GLN A 186 -29.64 3.11 -33.88
CA GLN A 186 -30.96 2.61 -34.27
C GLN A 186 -32.06 3.05 -33.32
N LYS A 187 -32.42 4.33 -33.35
CA LYS A 187 -33.82 4.77 -33.29
C LYS A 187 -33.98 5.94 -34.25
N LYS A 188 -34.48 5.63 -35.44
CA LYS A 188 -35.13 6.59 -36.33
C LYS A 188 -36.42 7.06 -35.69
#